data_AF-A0A8S3R199-F1
#
_entry.id   AF-A0A8S3R199-F1
#
_cell.length_a   1.000
_cell.length_b   1.000
_cell.length_c   1.000
_cell.angle_alpha   90.00
_cell.angle_beta   90.00
_cell.angle_gamma   90.00
#
_symmetry.space_group_name_H-M   'P 1'
#
loop_
_entity.id
_entity.type
_entity.pdbx_description
1 polymer ?
#
loop_
_entity_poly.entity_id
_entity_poly.type
_entity_poly.pdbx_seq_one_letter_code
_entity_poly.pdbx_strand_id
1 'polypeptide(L)'
;MCVVYNPPSMSSYTQGLDRDITECLEQETAKYMKMGNVLLCGDFNARIANSPDYILNDDQSYLPLFDNYPIDKQILKRQSSDTTIDSRGKSLLDLCILNQLRILNGRVLGDVFGKYTCYTPNGSSVVDYVMVSESILDQILYFYVHNFMPTISDCHCILEWEMSSKFTVDDNDCNINMFDKSPNFIWSDESPTNFQTALLLPDIQTQIDTFNKSIIKESQSSVDEAAAELSHIFLSAATNSLKRNKLRNKKIKTKKWFDGDLYHLRNKLISYGKIYSKFPYDPLVRGHYYKLNKQYSKLRKFKYKEYKKSLVEQLQNLHDDNPKSYWKLINDLKNNDNKDHSSAVAPSVWVSHFNGLYQLHESFKERVAKLEKKLDNLEKNVCFNNLDKLITEKEISFAISKLRCNKSPGLDNISNNMIKHSQNNNKGTGTHYQSPSDSPVQVVLNVSRLTYIRRFLPLSRMVEVVEV
;
A
#
# COMPACT_ATOMS: atom_id res chain seq x y z
N MET A 1 10.70 5.55 22.30
CA MET A 1 9.44 4.85 22.65
C MET A 1 9.73 3.36 22.68
N CYS A 2 9.28 2.67 23.73
CA CYS A 2 9.42 1.22 23.90
C CYS A 2 8.03 0.63 24.20
N VAL A 3 7.71 -0.50 23.56
CA VAL A 3 6.46 -1.24 23.80
C VAL A 3 6.77 -2.46 24.65
N VAL A 4 6.12 -2.58 25.79
CA VAL A 4 6.38 -3.60 26.81
C VAL A 4 5.26 -4.63 26.82
N TYR A 5 5.64 -5.90 26.89
CA TYR A 5 4.76 -7.01 27.25
C TYR A 5 5.42 -7.82 28.36
N ASN A 6 4.96 -7.63 29.60
CA ASN A 6 5.39 -8.44 30.73
C ASN A 6 4.37 -9.59 30.91
N PRO A 7 4.71 -10.85 30.61
CA PRO A 7 3.78 -11.97 30.67
C PRO A 7 3.20 -12.19 32.08
N PRO A 8 2.03 -12.84 32.20
CA PRO A 8 1.45 -13.16 33.51
C PRO A 8 2.41 -13.98 34.39
N SER A 9 2.49 -13.68 35.68
CA SER A 9 3.47 -14.30 36.60
C SER A 9 3.40 -15.82 36.66
N MET A 10 2.20 -16.38 36.51
CA MET A 10 1.96 -17.83 36.53
C MET A 10 1.98 -18.47 35.14
N SER A 11 2.39 -17.75 34.09
CA SER A 11 2.46 -18.31 32.75
C SER A 11 3.65 -19.26 32.58
N SER A 12 3.50 -20.29 31.75
CA SER A 12 4.58 -21.22 31.42
C SER A 12 5.78 -20.51 30.77
N TYR A 13 5.53 -19.39 30.08
CA TYR A 13 6.57 -18.57 29.49
C TYR A 13 7.41 -17.89 30.58
N THR A 14 6.76 -17.31 31.58
CA THR A 14 7.45 -16.65 32.71
C THR A 14 8.29 -17.62 33.52
N GLN A 15 7.81 -18.85 33.71
CA GLN A 15 8.56 -19.90 34.41
C GLN A 15 9.83 -20.36 33.68
N GLY A 16 9.89 -20.15 32.36
CA GLY A 16 11.04 -20.50 31.54
C GLY A 16 12.02 -19.35 31.29
N LEU A 17 11.82 -18.18 31.91
CA LEU A 17 12.72 -17.04 31.78
C LEU A 17 13.82 -17.11 32.83
N ASP A 18 15.07 -17.04 32.38
CA ASP A 18 16.25 -16.97 33.25
C ASP A 18 16.48 -15.56 33.84
N ARG A 19 15.69 -14.55 33.45
CA ARG A 19 15.85 -13.15 33.84
C ARG A 19 14.53 -12.50 34.20
N ASP A 20 14.57 -11.61 35.20
CA ASP A 20 13.44 -10.76 35.52
C ASP A 20 13.30 -9.65 34.45
N ILE A 21 12.11 -9.57 33.86
CA ILE A 21 11.77 -8.56 32.85
C ILE A 21 11.80 -7.16 33.44
N THR A 22 11.37 -7.00 34.70
CA THR A 22 11.37 -5.68 35.35
C THR A 22 12.79 -5.16 35.55
N GLU A 23 13.72 -6.04 35.94
CA GLU A 23 15.15 -5.68 36.06
C GLU A 23 15.76 -5.30 34.70
N CYS A 24 15.45 -6.07 33.65
CA CYS A 24 15.90 -5.75 32.29
C CYS A 24 15.35 -4.38 31.84
N LEU A 25 14.08 -4.12 32.10
CA LEU A 25 13.42 -2.86 31.75
C LEU A 25 14.06 -1.68 32.49
N GLU A 26 14.42 -1.84 33.76
CA GLU A 26 15.11 -0.81 34.53
C GLU A 26 16.48 -0.47 33.93
N GLN A 27 17.29 -1.49 33.62
CA GLN A 27 18.61 -1.31 33.01
C GLN A 27 18.53 -0.61 31.63
N GLU A 28 17.57 -1.02 30.80
CA GLU A 28 17.37 -0.39 29.49
C GLU A 28 16.85 1.04 29.62
N THR A 29 15.91 1.28 30.54
CA THR A 29 15.38 2.63 30.80
C THR A 29 16.52 3.57 31.22
N ALA A 30 17.36 3.16 32.17
CA ALA A 30 18.51 3.94 32.62
C ALA A 30 19.53 4.21 31.49
N LYS A 31 19.71 3.25 30.57
CA LYS A 31 20.57 3.42 29.39
C LYS A 31 20.01 4.46 28.41
N TYR A 32 18.73 4.35 28.05
CA TYR A 32 18.13 5.20 27.02
C TYR A 32 17.79 6.59 27.53
N MET A 33 17.55 6.77 28.83
CA MET A 33 17.36 8.11 29.41
C MET A 33 18.59 9.01 29.25
N LYS A 34 19.79 8.45 29.13
CA LYS A 34 21.01 9.21 28.80
C LYS A 34 21.03 9.75 27.37
N MET A 35 20.27 9.13 26.46
CA MET A 35 20.20 9.52 25.05
C MET A 35 19.04 10.49 24.78
N GLY A 36 18.01 10.50 25.64
CA GLY A 36 16.86 11.38 25.51
C GLY A 36 15.68 10.93 26.36
N ASN A 37 14.53 11.57 26.17
CA ASN A 37 13.32 11.26 26.92
C ASN A 37 12.75 9.88 26.55
N VAL A 38 12.24 9.17 27.55
CA VAL A 38 11.72 7.81 27.40
C VAL A 38 10.20 7.82 27.48
N LEU A 39 9.57 6.98 26.64
CA LEU A 39 8.15 6.67 26.68
C LEU A 39 8.03 5.15 26.65
N LEU A 40 7.36 4.59 27.65
CA LEU A 40 7.07 3.16 27.79
C LEU A 40 5.55 2.96 27.66
N CYS A 41 5.12 1.98 26.88
CA CYS A 41 3.70 1.67 26.78
C CYS A 41 3.46 0.17 26.59
N GLY A 42 2.30 -0.34 27.02
CA GLY A 42 1.90 -1.72 26.76
C GLY A 42 1.35 -2.43 28.00
N ASP A 43 1.36 -3.76 27.97
CA ASP A 43 0.81 -4.62 29.03
C ASP A 43 1.93 -4.98 30.02
N PHE A 44 1.87 -4.42 31.22
CA PHE A 44 2.83 -4.67 32.28
C PHE A 44 2.39 -5.82 33.19
N ASN A 45 1.17 -6.33 33.03
CA ASN A 45 0.53 -7.31 33.93
C ASN A 45 0.71 -6.96 35.43
N ALA A 46 0.77 -5.68 35.76
CA ALA A 46 1.03 -5.18 37.11
C ALA A 46 -0.15 -4.31 37.55
N ARG A 47 -0.55 -4.38 38.82
CA ARG A 47 -1.69 -3.61 39.35
C ARG A 47 -1.17 -2.66 40.43
N ILE A 48 -1.36 -1.37 40.24
CA ILE A 48 -0.78 -0.32 41.10
C ILE A 48 -1.82 0.50 41.89
N ALA A 49 -3.11 0.27 41.64
CA ALA A 49 -4.21 1.07 42.16
C ALA A 49 -3.98 2.60 42.04
N ASN A 50 -4.26 3.34 43.12
CA ASN A 50 -4.07 4.79 43.24
C ASN A 50 -2.70 5.18 43.81
N SER A 51 -1.74 4.25 43.85
CA SER A 51 -0.43 4.51 44.43
C SER A 51 0.32 5.58 43.63
N PRO A 52 1.04 6.49 44.29
CA PRO A 52 1.83 7.51 43.62
C PRO A 52 3.06 6.89 42.94
N ASP A 53 3.35 7.39 41.75
CA ASP A 53 4.50 7.11 40.88
C ASP A 53 5.60 8.18 41.01
N TYR A 54 5.58 8.92 42.12
CA TYR A 54 6.49 10.02 42.46
C TYR A 54 6.62 10.12 43.98
N ILE A 55 7.67 10.79 44.45
CA ILE A 55 7.95 11.02 45.86
C ILE A 55 7.00 12.12 46.38
N LEU A 56 6.19 11.79 47.39
CA LEU A 56 5.27 12.75 47.99
C LEU A 56 6.04 13.79 48.81
N ASN A 57 5.72 15.08 48.58
CA ASN A 57 6.38 16.22 49.23
C ASN A 57 7.91 16.22 49.04
N ASP A 58 8.36 15.90 47.82
CA ASP A 58 9.75 16.04 47.44
C ASP A 58 10.09 17.53 47.35
N ASP A 59 10.54 18.10 48.47
CA ASP A 59 10.93 19.50 48.56
C ASP A 59 12.19 19.69 49.40
N GLN A 60 12.79 20.87 49.29
CA GLN A 60 13.96 21.27 50.08
C GLN A 60 13.57 21.98 51.37
N SER A 61 12.29 21.96 51.76
CA SER A 61 11.76 22.78 52.86
C SER A 61 12.35 22.36 54.21
N TYR A 62 12.74 21.10 54.36
CA TYR A 62 13.18 20.52 55.63
C TYR A 62 14.59 19.95 55.63
N LEU A 63 15.18 19.68 54.46
CA LEU A 63 16.52 19.10 54.31
C LEU A 63 17.29 19.77 53.16
N PRO A 64 18.56 20.19 53.37
CA PRO A 64 19.41 20.64 52.28
C PRO A 64 19.81 19.42 51.44
N LEU A 65 19.27 19.35 50.21
CA LEU A 65 19.59 18.32 49.23
C LEU A 65 20.84 18.73 48.43
N PHE A 66 21.55 17.77 47.85
CA PHE A 66 22.66 18.06 46.93
C PHE A 66 22.16 18.84 45.70
N ASP A 67 22.98 19.74 45.17
CA ASP A 67 22.61 20.64 44.03
C ASP A 67 22.04 19.91 42.80
N ASN A 68 22.42 18.63 42.62
CA ASN A 68 22.02 17.81 41.47
C ASN A 68 20.88 16.82 41.80
N TYR A 69 20.22 16.93 42.95
CA TYR A 69 19.08 16.08 43.27
C TYR A 69 17.86 16.50 42.42
N PRO A 70 17.34 15.60 41.57
CA PRO A 70 16.21 15.91 40.73
C PRO A 70 14.91 15.85 41.54
N ILE A 71 14.35 17.02 41.85
CA ILE A 71 13.11 17.14 42.61
C ILE A 71 11.92 16.79 41.72
N ASP A 72 11.06 15.90 42.21
CA ASP A 72 9.80 15.56 41.54
C ASP A 72 8.84 16.76 41.50
N LYS A 73 8.28 17.07 40.32
CA LYS A 73 7.27 18.12 40.20
C LYS A 73 5.99 17.70 40.92
N GLN A 74 5.33 18.67 41.57
CA GLN A 74 3.97 18.46 42.05
C GLN A 74 3.01 18.33 40.86
N ILE A 75 2.60 17.09 40.60
CA ILE A 75 1.68 16.74 39.52
C ILE A 75 0.34 16.25 40.05
N LEU A 76 -0.67 16.26 39.19
CA LEU A 76 -2.00 15.75 39.52
C LEU A 76 -1.94 14.28 39.99
N LYS A 77 -2.66 13.99 41.07
CA LYS A 77 -2.80 12.63 41.60
C LYS A 77 -3.59 11.77 40.62
N ARG A 78 -3.14 10.53 40.45
CA ARG A 78 -3.86 9.54 39.65
C ARG A 78 -5.12 9.06 40.36
N GLN A 79 -6.13 8.73 39.56
CA GLN A 79 -7.26 7.91 39.97
C GLN A 79 -7.27 6.61 39.17
N SER A 80 -7.83 5.57 39.74
CA SER A 80 -7.97 4.26 39.11
C SER A 80 -9.25 3.62 39.59
N SER A 81 -9.96 3.01 38.64
CA SER A 81 -11.09 2.12 38.93
C SER A 81 -10.60 0.84 39.61
N ASP A 82 -9.37 0.42 39.34
CA ASP A 82 -8.74 -0.73 39.99
C ASP A 82 -8.16 -0.33 41.35
N THR A 83 -8.58 -1.01 42.41
CA THR A 83 -8.14 -0.74 43.79
C THR A 83 -7.08 -1.73 44.29
N THR A 84 -6.70 -2.72 43.47
CA THR A 84 -5.76 -3.77 43.89
C THR A 84 -4.32 -3.38 43.58
N ILE A 85 -3.42 -3.74 44.50
CA ILE A 85 -1.96 -3.63 44.31
C ILE A 85 -1.35 -5.03 44.38
N ASP A 86 -0.53 -5.40 43.40
CA ASP A 86 0.23 -6.66 43.43
C ASP A 86 1.75 -6.40 43.59
N SER A 87 2.54 -7.47 43.77
CA SER A 87 4.00 -7.36 43.95
C SER A 87 4.68 -6.71 42.75
N ARG A 88 4.27 -7.07 41.54
CA ARG A 88 4.77 -6.47 40.29
C ARG A 88 4.41 -5.01 40.18
N GLY A 89 3.23 -4.62 40.67
CA GLY A 89 2.81 -3.24 40.77
C GLY A 89 3.73 -2.41 41.65
N LYS A 90 4.21 -2.95 42.77
CA LYS A 90 5.21 -2.28 43.61
C LYS A 90 6.53 -2.08 42.86
N SER A 91 7.05 -3.13 42.23
CA SER A 91 8.29 -3.03 41.43
C SER A 91 8.16 -2.06 40.26
N LEU A 92 6.97 -1.97 39.63
CA LEU A 92 6.69 -1.00 38.58
C LEU A 92 6.69 0.44 39.12
N LEU A 93 6.13 0.67 40.31
CA LEU A 93 6.17 1.97 40.97
C LEU A 93 7.60 2.37 41.35
N ASP A 94 8.39 1.43 41.86
CA ASP A 94 9.80 1.66 42.18
C ASP A 94 10.57 2.07 40.91
N LEU A 95 10.36 1.37 39.79
CA LEU A 95 10.92 1.73 38.49
C LEU A 95 10.51 3.16 38.07
N CYS A 96 9.25 3.54 38.27
CA CYS A 96 8.76 4.88 37.95
C CYS A 96 9.42 5.97 38.80
N ILE A 97 9.50 5.75 40.11
CA ILE A 97 10.08 6.71 41.07
C ILE A 97 11.58 6.88 40.80
N LEU A 98 12.32 5.78 40.66
CA LEU A 98 13.78 5.80 40.43
C LEU A 98 14.16 6.51 39.12
N ASN A 99 13.29 6.45 38.11
CA ASN A 99 13.57 6.98 36.77
C ASN A 99 12.76 8.24 36.41
N GLN A 100 12.06 8.87 37.37
CA GLN A 100 11.17 10.02 37.13
C GLN A 100 10.18 9.80 35.96
N LEU A 101 9.64 8.59 35.87
CA LEU A 101 8.60 8.27 34.90
C LEU A 101 7.22 8.51 35.50
N ARG A 102 6.35 9.13 34.71
CA ARG A 102 4.99 9.48 35.09
C ARG A 102 3.99 8.69 34.27
N ILE A 103 3.08 8.02 34.97
CA ILE A 103 1.99 7.24 34.40
C ILE A 103 0.87 8.19 33.94
N LEU A 104 0.40 8.01 32.70
CA LEU A 104 -0.66 8.85 32.12
C LEU A 104 -2.06 8.40 32.54
N ASN A 105 -2.28 7.08 32.69
CA ASN A 105 -3.55 6.48 33.06
C ASN A 105 -4.06 7.07 34.38
N GLY A 106 -5.30 7.55 34.41
CA GLY A 106 -5.86 8.13 35.63
C GLY A 106 -5.46 9.56 35.95
N ARG A 107 -4.66 10.23 35.10
CA ARG A 107 -4.10 11.56 35.36
C ARG A 107 -4.43 12.57 34.27
N VAL A 108 -4.26 12.18 33.01
CA VAL A 108 -4.34 13.08 31.86
C VAL A 108 -5.78 13.24 31.38
N LEU A 109 -6.08 14.38 30.74
CA LEU A 109 -7.35 14.64 30.09
C LEU A 109 -7.72 13.49 29.14
N GLY A 110 -8.93 12.94 29.32
CA GLY A 110 -9.45 11.78 28.60
C GLY A 110 -9.58 10.51 29.45
N ASP A 111 -8.80 10.37 30.52
CA ASP A 111 -8.85 9.23 31.45
C ASP A 111 -8.66 9.64 32.91
N VAL A 112 -9.19 10.79 33.33
CA VAL A 112 -9.04 11.32 34.70
C VAL A 112 -9.58 10.38 35.80
N PHE A 113 -10.47 9.45 35.45
CA PHE A 113 -11.03 8.45 36.38
C PHE A 113 -10.30 7.10 36.38
N GLY A 114 -9.31 6.91 35.50
CA GLY A 114 -8.51 5.69 35.37
C GLY A 114 -9.36 4.46 35.07
N LYS A 115 -9.89 4.39 33.85
CA LYS A 115 -10.73 3.27 33.41
C LYS A 115 -9.96 1.94 33.38
N TYR A 116 -10.69 0.84 33.48
CA TYR A 116 -10.15 -0.49 33.23
C TYR A 116 -9.55 -0.60 31.83
N THR A 117 -8.39 -1.24 31.75
CA THR A 117 -7.71 -1.50 30.49
C THR A 117 -7.87 -2.95 30.05
N CYS A 118 -8.11 -3.87 31.00
CA CYS A 118 -8.29 -5.30 30.73
C CYS A 118 -9.57 -5.85 31.38
N TYR A 119 -10.28 -6.69 30.63
CA TYR A 119 -11.53 -7.35 31.01
C TYR A 119 -11.41 -8.85 30.77
N THR A 120 -11.32 -9.62 31.86
CA THR A 120 -11.16 -11.08 31.82
C THR A 120 -12.41 -11.80 32.34
N PRO A 121 -12.54 -13.11 32.11
CA PRO A 121 -13.60 -13.89 32.70
C PRO A 121 -13.57 -13.95 34.21
N ASN A 122 -12.53 -13.45 34.88
CA ASN A 122 -12.37 -13.45 36.34
C ASN A 122 -12.56 -12.05 36.96
N GLY A 123 -12.45 -10.98 36.17
CA GLY A 123 -12.58 -9.61 36.66
C GLY A 123 -12.02 -8.61 35.67
N SER A 124 -11.97 -7.34 36.08
CA SER A 124 -11.39 -6.25 35.29
C SER A 124 -10.21 -5.66 36.05
N SER A 125 -9.18 -5.21 35.33
CA SER A 125 -7.96 -4.66 35.91
C SER A 125 -7.41 -3.52 35.07
N VAL A 126 -6.57 -2.70 35.70
CA VAL A 126 -5.71 -1.73 35.00
C VAL A 126 -4.31 -2.34 35.02
N VAL A 127 -3.85 -2.79 33.85
CA VAL A 127 -2.54 -3.46 33.67
C VAL A 127 -1.77 -2.94 32.46
N ASP A 128 -2.46 -2.22 31.57
CA ASP A 128 -1.88 -1.58 30.41
C ASP A 128 -1.61 -0.11 30.75
N TYR A 129 -0.34 0.31 30.67
CA TYR A 129 0.07 1.66 31.06
C TYR A 129 0.77 2.37 29.91
N VAL A 130 0.65 3.69 29.91
CA VAL A 130 1.57 4.57 29.19
C VAL A 130 2.30 5.42 30.23
N MET A 131 3.62 5.44 30.15
CA MET A 131 4.51 6.11 31.07
C MET A 131 5.51 6.95 30.30
N VAL A 132 5.76 8.16 30.77
CA VAL A 132 6.61 9.14 30.08
C VAL A 132 7.61 9.74 31.06
N SER A 133 8.80 10.12 30.60
CA SER A 133 9.69 10.96 31.40
C SER A 133 8.97 12.25 31.83
N GLU A 134 9.18 12.68 33.06
CA GLU A 134 8.53 13.88 33.60
C GLU A 134 8.74 15.12 32.73
N SER A 135 9.91 15.23 32.07
CA SER A 135 10.28 16.31 31.15
C SER A 135 9.33 16.49 29.95
N ILE A 136 8.65 15.42 29.50
CA ILE A 136 7.74 15.46 28.34
C ILE A 136 6.27 15.35 28.75
N LEU A 137 5.97 15.32 30.05
CA LEU A 137 4.59 15.22 30.54
C LEU A 137 3.73 16.40 30.03
N ASP A 138 4.30 17.61 30.01
CA ASP A 138 3.62 18.83 29.55
C ASP A 138 3.37 18.84 28.02
N GLN A 139 3.99 17.93 27.27
CA GLN A 139 3.78 17.79 25.82
C GLN A 139 2.63 16.84 25.49
N ILE A 140 2.13 16.08 26.47
CA ILE A 140 0.98 15.19 26.30
C ILE A 140 -0.30 16.02 26.28
N LEU A 141 -0.98 16.00 25.14
CA LEU A 141 -2.22 16.75 24.94
C LEU A 141 -3.43 15.95 25.45
N TYR A 142 -3.41 14.63 25.26
CA TYR A 142 -4.56 13.77 25.50
C TYR A 142 -4.16 12.32 25.76
N PHE A 143 -4.92 11.62 26.61
CA PHE A 143 -4.79 10.18 26.83
C PHE A 143 -6.18 9.56 27.06
N TYR A 144 -6.50 8.49 26.35
CA TYR A 144 -7.80 7.84 26.38
C TYR A 144 -7.73 6.33 26.35
N VAL A 145 -8.45 5.73 27.29
CA VAL A 145 -8.76 4.29 27.28
C VAL A 145 -10.08 4.10 26.54
N HIS A 146 -10.00 3.42 25.40
CA HIS A 146 -11.18 3.06 24.62
C HIS A 146 -12.08 2.07 25.35
N ASN A 147 -13.36 2.06 25.01
CA ASN A 147 -14.24 0.98 25.47
C ASN A 147 -13.74 -0.37 24.94
N PHE A 148 -13.99 -1.42 25.70
CA PHE A 148 -13.59 -2.77 25.32
C PHE A 148 -14.18 -3.19 23.96
N MET A 149 -13.29 -3.52 23.03
CA MET A 149 -13.62 -3.92 21.67
C MET A 149 -13.34 -5.42 21.44
N PRO A 150 -14.34 -6.29 21.63
CA PRO A 150 -14.17 -7.75 21.64
C PRO A 150 -13.85 -8.39 20.27
N THR A 151 -13.72 -7.56 19.22
CA THR A 151 -13.30 -8.02 17.89
C THR A 151 -11.90 -7.61 17.51
N ILE A 152 -11.24 -6.80 18.34
CA ILE A 152 -9.87 -6.34 18.14
C ILE A 152 -8.95 -7.05 19.13
N SER A 153 -9.37 -7.12 20.39
CA SER A 153 -8.67 -7.82 21.46
C SER A 153 -9.61 -8.79 22.17
N ASP A 154 -9.03 -9.81 22.79
CA ASP A 154 -9.71 -10.82 23.59
C ASP A 154 -10.07 -10.31 24.99
N CYS A 155 -9.21 -9.49 25.59
CA CYS A 155 -9.45 -8.88 26.91
C CYS A 155 -8.97 -7.44 27.08
N HIS A 156 -8.07 -6.92 26.24
CA HIS A 156 -7.50 -5.57 26.42
C HIS A 156 -8.25 -4.47 25.66
N CYS A 157 -8.16 -3.25 26.17
CA CYS A 157 -8.65 -2.03 25.54
C CYS A 157 -7.53 -1.35 24.76
N ILE A 158 -7.91 -0.54 23.78
CA ILE A 158 -6.95 0.30 23.06
C ILE A 158 -6.62 1.49 23.94
N LEU A 159 -5.34 1.78 24.09
CA LEU A 159 -4.83 3.02 24.65
C LEU A 159 -4.49 3.97 23.50
N GLU A 160 -4.99 5.19 23.57
CA GLU A 160 -4.72 6.26 22.62
C GLU A 160 -4.13 7.45 23.37
N TRP A 161 -3.10 8.07 22.80
CA TRP A 161 -2.52 9.29 23.34
C TRP A 161 -2.02 10.19 22.22
N GLU A 162 -2.04 11.49 22.50
CA GLU A 162 -1.57 12.52 21.59
C GLU A 162 -0.48 13.34 22.27
N MET A 163 0.60 13.61 21.55
CA MET A 163 1.70 14.44 22.03
C MET A 163 2.06 15.51 20.99
N SER A 164 2.38 16.70 21.46
CA SER A 164 2.91 17.77 20.61
C SER A 164 4.42 17.59 20.44
N SER A 165 4.89 17.54 19.20
CA SER A 165 6.32 17.51 18.88
C SER A 165 6.61 18.46 17.72
N LYS A 166 7.75 19.16 17.80
CA LYS A 166 8.26 19.99 16.70
C LYS A 166 9.18 19.13 15.84
N PHE A 167 8.76 18.82 14.61
CA PHE A 167 9.60 18.13 13.63
C PHE A 167 10.26 19.15 12.71
N THR A 168 11.58 19.08 12.57
CA THR A 168 12.30 19.68 11.45
C THR A 168 12.40 18.61 10.36
N VAL A 169 11.64 18.75 9.29
CA VAL A 169 11.79 17.91 8.09
C VAL A 169 12.89 18.56 7.26
N ASP A 170 13.99 17.84 7.02
CA ASP A 170 14.98 18.26 6.03
C ASP A 170 14.35 18.11 4.63
N ASP A 171 13.99 19.24 4.01
CA ASP A 171 13.27 19.33 2.71
C ASP A 171 14.02 18.79 1.48
N ASN A 172 15.15 18.10 1.65
CA ASN A 172 16.06 17.77 0.55
C ASN A 172 15.69 16.53 -0.27
N ASP A 173 14.70 15.70 0.13
CA ASP A 173 14.49 14.37 -0.48
C ASP A 173 13.22 14.20 -1.37
N CYS A 174 12.42 15.24 -1.59
CA CYS A 174 11.13 15.08 -2.30
C CYS A 174 10.93 15.98 -3.53
N ASN A 175 11.91 16.03 -4.44
CA ASN A 175 11.71 16.57 -5.79
C ASN A 175 11.71 15.47 -6.86
N ILE A 176 10.93 14.40 -6.65
CA ILE A 176 10.60 13.49 -7.74
C ILE A 176 9.42 14.11 -8.48
N ASN A 177 9.68 14.71 -9.64
CA ASN A 177 8.64 15.05 -10.61
C ASN A 177 7.86 13.77 -10.95
N MET A 178 6.74 13.55 -10.27
CA MET A 178 5.80 12.50 -10.62
C MET A 178 5.24 12.85 -11.99
N PHE A 179 5.75 12.20 -13.04
CA PHE A 179 5.15 12.27 -14.36
C PHE A 179 3.65 11.99 -14.22
N ASP A 180 2.85 12.95 -14.65
CA ASP A 180 1.40 12.86 -14.56
C ASP A 180 0.96 11.61 -15.34
N LYS A 181 0.38 10.64 -14.65
CA LYS A 181 0.01 9.36 -15.27
C LYS A 181 -1.10 9.64 -16.28
N SER A 182 -0.74 9.57 -17.56
CA SER A 182 -1.67 9.68 -18.67
C SER A 182 -2.80 8.63 -18.53
N PRO A 183 -4.04 8.94 -18.95
CA PRO A 183 -5.21 8.14 -18.62
C PRO A 183 -5.15 6.76 -19.27
N ASN A 184 -5.17 5.70 -18.45
CA ASN A 184 -5.33 4.33 -18.94
C ASN A 184 -6.79 4.10 -19.38
N PHE A 185 -6.99 3.67 -20.63
CA PHE A 185 -8.30 3.29 -21.14
C PHE A 185 -8.62 1.82 -20.87
N ILE A 186 -9.88 1.53 -20.56
CA ILE A 186 -10.36 0.15 -20.36
C ILE A 186 -10.90 -0.37 -21.69
N TRP A 187 -10.40 -1.53 -22.10
CA TRP A 187 -10.90 -2.25 -23.27
C TRP A 187 -11.90 -3.34 -22.85
N SER A 188 -13.19 -3.11 -23.12
CA SER A 188 -14.31 -4.04 -22.90
C SER A 188 -14.81 -4.64 -24.22
N ASP A 189 -15.76 -5.58 -24.16
CA ASP A 189 -16.31 -6.26 -25.34
C ASP A 189 -16.98 -5.28 -26.35
N GLU A 190 -17.56 -4.18 -25.85
CA GLU A 190 -18.16 -3.10 -26.65
C GLU A 190 -17.13 -2.05 -27.13
N SER A 191 -15.90 -2.08 -26.61
CA SER A 191 -14.87 -1.07 -26.94
C SER A 191 -14.43 -1.07 -28.40
N PRO A 192 -14.26 -2.22 -29.09
CA PRO A 192 -13.95 -2.26 -30.53
C PRO A 192 -14.92 -1.44 -31.38
N THR A 193 -16.22 -1.70 -31.23
CA THR A 193 -17.28 -1.05 -32.02
C THR A 193 -17.35 0.43 -31.69
N ASN A 194 -17.33 0.79 -30.41
CA ASN A 194 -17.40 2.19 -29.99
C ASN A 194 -16.19 3.00 -30.49
N PHE A 195 -14.99 2.40 -30.46
CA PHE A 195 -13.78 3.03 -30.94
C PHE A 195 -13.80 3.22 -32.46
N GLN A 196 -14.27 2.22 -33.21
CA GLN A 196 -14.47 2.33 -34.66
C GLN A 196 -15.50 3.40 -35.02
N THR A 197 -16.62 3.47 -34.31
CA THR A 197 -17.61 4.55 -34.51
C THR A 197 -17.02 5.91 -34.17
N ALA A 198 -16.18 6.03 -33.15
CA ALA A 198 -15.54 7.30 -32.80
C ALA A 198 -14.49 7.76 -33.83
N LEU A 199 -13.81 6.84 -34.52
CA LEU A 199 -12.92 7.18 -35.64
C LEU A 199 -13.69 7.78 -36.82
N LEU A 200 -14.98 7.46 -36.98
CA LEU A 200 -15.86 8.00 -38.02
C LEU A 200 -16.52 9.34 -37.64
N LEU A 201 -16.26 9.87 -36.44
CA LEU A 201 -16.81 11.17 -36.04
C LEU A 201 -16.23 12.31 -36.89
N PRO A 202 -17.02 13.34 -37.27
CA PRO A 202 -16.56 14.44 -38.11
C PRO A 202 -15.29 15.13 -37.60
N ASP A 203 -15.19 15.33 -36.28
CA ASP A 203 -14.03 16.00 -35.65
C ASP A 203 -12.75 15.17 -35.71
N ILE A 204 -12.88 13.84 -35.73
CA ILE A 204 -11.73 12.93 -35.84
C ILE A 204 -11.36 12.74 -37.31
N GLN A 205 -12.36 12.63 -38.19
CA GLN A 205 -12.14 12.52 -39.63
C GLN A 205 -11.47 13.78 -40.19
N THR A 206 -11.82 14.97 -39.70
CA THR A 206 -11.12 16.22 -40.07
C THR A 206 -9.66 16.24 -39.60
N GLN A 207 -9.35 15.69 -38.42
CA GLN A 207 -7.95 15.51 -37.97
C GLN A 207 -7.21 14.50 -38.84
N ILE A 208 -7.84 13.38 -39.19
CA ILE A 208 -7.26 12.37 -40.10
C ILE A 208 -7.00 12.98 -41.49
N ASP A 209 -7.94 13.75 -42.02
CA ASP A 209 -7.80 14.40 -43.32
C ASP A 209 -6.71 15.48 -43.31
N THR A 210 -6.59 16.23 -42.20
CA THR A 210 -5.51 17.21 -41.99
C THR A 210 -4.15 16.53 -41.92
N PHE A 211 -4.06 15.45 -41.14
CA PHE A 211 -2.87 14.62 -41.03
C PHE A 211 -2.48 13.97 -42.37
N ASN A 212 -3.45 13.59 -43.21
CA ASN A 212 -3.17 13.05 -44.54
C ASN A 212 -2.74 14.12 -45.55
N LYS A 213 -3.14 15.38 -45.35
CA LYS A 213 -2.78 16.53 -46.22
C LYS A 213 -1.51 17.25 -45.81
N SER A 214 -1.07 17.16 -44.55
CA SER A 214 0.13 17.81 -44.04
C SER A 214 1.39 17.37 -44.81
N ILE A 215 2.38 18.23 -45.01
CA ILE A 215 3.63 17.83 -45.70
C ILE A 215 4.67 17.49 -44.64
N ILE A 216 5.09 16.23 -44.57
CA ILE A 216 6.18 15.80 -43.68
C ILE A 216 7.51 16.09 -44.39
N LYS A 217 8.37 16.90 -43.78
CA LYS A 217 9.70 17.28 -44.30
C LYS A 217 10.76 16.27 -43.85
N GLU A 218 11.90 16.20 -44.57
CA GLU A 218 13.00 15.24 -44.30
C GLU A 218 13.81 15.65 -43.06
N SER A 219 13.14 15.86 -41.93
CA SER A 219 13.75 16.24 -40.67
C SER A 219 13.17 15.45 -39.50
N GLN A 220 14.01 15.22 -38.48
CA GLN A 220 13.62 14.49 -37.27
C GLN A 220 12.44 15.15 -36.54
N SER A 221 12.45 16.48 -36.41
CA SER A 221 11.35 17.23 -35.78
C SER A 221 10.02 17.00 -36.49
N SER A 222 10.02 17.01 -37.83
CA SER A 222 8.79 16.81 -38.62
C SER A 222 8.21 15.40 -38.44
N VAL A 223 9.07 14.42 -38.20
CA VAL A 223 8.69 13.02 -37.94
C VAL A 223 8.11 12.86 -36.54
N ASP A 224 8.74 13.47 -35.54
CA ASP A 224 8.28 13.42 -34.15
C ASP A 224 6.94 14.17 -33.99
N GLU A 225 6.78 15.32 -34.67
CA GLU A 225 5.51 16.05 -34.76
C GLU A 225 4.41 15.19 -35.38
N ALA A 226 4.69 14.48 -36.48
CA ALA A 226 3.73 13.60 -37.11
C ALA A 226 3.35 12.39 -36.23
N ALA A 227 4.30 11.83 -35.48
CA ALA A 227 4.03 10.76 -34.52
C ALA A 227 3.18 11.26 -33.34
N ALA A 228 3.41 12.48 -32.87
CA ALA A 228 2.62 13.13 -31.83
C ALA A 228 1.18 13.43 -32.31
N GLU A 229 1.02 13.94 -33.53
CA GLU A 229 -0.28 14.20 -34.16
C GLU A 229 -1.07 12.89 -34.33
N LEU A 230 -0.41 11.83 -34.78
CA LEU A 230 -1.03 10.51 -34.87
C LEU A 230 -1.49 9.99 -33.50
N SER A 231 -0.63 10.12 -32.50
CA SER A 231 -0.96 9.73 -31.12
C SER A 231 -2.15 10.51 -30.59
N HIS A 232 -2.22 11.80 -30.90
CA HIS A 232 -3.35 12.67 -30.54
C HIS A 232 -4.67 12.20 -31.16
N ILE A 233 -4.67 11.78 -32.42
CA ILE A 233 -5.87 11.24 -33.09
C ILE A 233 -6.38 9.99 -32.35
N PHE A 234 -5.49 9.04 -32.05
CA PHE A 234 -5.84 7.82 -31.31
C PHE A 234 -6.40 8.14 -29.92
N LEU A 235 -5.76 9.05 -29.18
CA LEU A 235 -6.16 9.43 -27.83
C LEU A 235 -7.48 10.23 -27.81
N SER A 236 -7.73 11.03 -28.84
CA SER A 236 -8.99 11.77 -29.01
C SER A 236 -10.16 10.82 -29.28
N ALA A 237 -9.99 9.89 -30.22
CA ALA A 237 -10.98 8.85 -30.50
C ALA A 237 -11.23 7.98 -29.25
N ALA A 238 -10.17 7.61 -28.52
CA ALA A 238 -10.26 6.83 -27.30
C ALA A 238 -10.97 7.60 -26.17
N THR A 239 -10.73 8.90 -26.04
CA THR A 239 -11.39 9.75 -25.05
C THR A 239 -12.90 9.86 -25.30
N ASN A 240 -13.31 9.90 -26.56
CA ASN A 240 -14.73 10.00 -26.94
C ASN A 240 -15.49 8.67 -26.82
N SER A 241 -14.80 7.51 -26.85
CA SER A 241 -15.45 6.19 -26.93
C SER A 241 -15.17 5.25 -25.75
N LEU A 242 -14.02 5.39 -25.08
CA LEU A 242 -13.54 4.41 -24.10
C LEU A 242 -13.65 4.92 -22.67
N LYS A 243 -13.96 4.00 -21.77
CA LYS A 243 -14.01 4.29 -20.33
C LYS A 243 -12.59 4.47 -19.80
N ARG A 244 -12.32 5.63 -19.20
CA ARG A 244 -11.07 5.87 -18.47
C ARG A 244 -11.05 5.06 -17.17
N ASN A 245 -9.90 4.50 -16.85
CA ASN A 245 -9.69 3.78 -15.61
C ASN A 245 -9.66 4.79 -14.46
N LYS A 246 -10.80 4.98 -13.79
CA LYS A 246 -10.85 5.82 -12.58
C LYS A 246 -9.93 5.20 -11.54
N LEU A 247 -9.12 6.03 -10.88
CA LEU A 247 -8.43 5.64 -9.64
C LEU A 247 -9.50 5.20 -8.64
N ARG A 248 -9.80 3.90 -8.60
CA ARG A 248 -10.65 3.34 -7.58
C ARG A 248 -9.80 3.31 -6.32
N ASN A 249 -10.19 4.11 -5.32
CA ASN A 249 -9.81 3.82 -3.95
C ASN A 249 -10.08 2.33 -3.75
N LYS A 250 -9.02 1.55 -3.48
CA LYS A 250 -9.15 0.10 -3.27
C LYS A 250 -10.17 -0.06 -2.16
N LYS A 251 -11.41 -0.47 -2.51
CA LYS A 251 -12.39 -0.87 -1.50
C LYS A 251 -11.71 -1.94 -0.67
N ILE A 252 -11.66 -1.72 0.64
CA ILE A 252 -11.14 -2.70 1.59
C ILE A 252 -11.92 -3.99 1.30
N LYS A 253 -11.23 -5.00 0.75
CA LYS A 253 -11.86 -6.28 0.44
C LYS A 253 -12.30 -6.88 1.77
N THR A 254 -13.60 -6.90 2.03
CA THR A 254 -14.14 -7.65 3.16
C THR A 254 -13.90 -9.13 2.92
N LYS A 255 -13.71 -9.89 4.00
CA LYS A 255 -13.49 -11.33 3.90
C LYS A 255 -14.74 -11.96 3.26
N LYS A 256 -14.57 -12.76 2.19
CA LYS A 256 -15.68 -13.35 1.41
C LYS A 256 -16.64 -14.20 2.25
N TRP A 257 -16.17 -14.77 3.36
CA TRP A 257 -16.96 -15.57 4.30
C TRP A 257 -17.70 -14.77 5.39
N PHE A 258 -17.45 -13.46 5.47
CA PHE A 258 -18.05 -12.60 6.48
C PHE A 258 -19.38 -12.05 5.95
N ASP A 259 -20.47 -12.72 6.31
CA ASP A 259 -21.83 -12.43 5.85
C ASP A 259 -22.58 -11.43 6.74
N GLY A 260 -23.83 -11.15 6.35
CA GLY A 260 -24.73 -10.26 7.09
C GLY A 260 -25.00 -10.74 8.52
N ASP A 261 -25.21 -12.05 8.71
CA ASP A 261 -25.45 -12.62 10.04
C ASP A 261 -24.27 -12.38 10.99
N LEU A 262 -23.05 -12.62 10.52
CA LEU A 262 -21.83 -12.32 11.28
C LEU A 262 -21.65 -10.83 11.53
N TYR A 263 -22.02 -9.99 10.57
CA TYR A 263 -21.99 -8.53 10.72
C TYR A 263 -22.94 -8.07 11.83
N HIS A 264 -24.20 -8.52 11.81
CA HIS A 264 -25.20 -8.16 12.82
C HIS A 264 -24.79 -8.66 14.22
N LEU A 265 -24.33 -9.92 14.32
CA LEU A 265 -23.90 -10.47 15.59
C LEU A 265 -22.62 -9.79 16.12
N ARG A 266 -21.69 -9.43 15.25
CA ARG A 266 -20.51 -8.63 15.60
C ARG A 266 -20.91 -7.26 16.15
N ASN A 267 -21.82 -6.54 15.48
CA ASN A 267 -22.24 -5.23 15.94
C ASN A 267 -22.96 -5.29 17.28
N LYS A 268 -23.79 -6.32 17.48
CA LYS A 268 -24.41 -6.59 18.78
C LYS A 268 -23.37 -6.90 19.87
N LEU A 269 -22.34 -7.67 19.55
CA LEU A 269 -21.25 -7.96 20.48
C LEU A 269 -20.45 -6.69 20.83
N ILE A 270 -20.14 -5.84 19.84
CA ILE A 270 -19.42 -4.57 20.05
C ILE A 270 -20.26 -3.61 20.90
N SER A 271 -21.54 -3.44 20.60
CA SER A 271 -22.42 -2.57 21.39
C SER A 271 -22.52 -3.05 22.83
N TYR A 272 -22.59 -4.37 23.05
CA TYR A 272 -22.61 -4.95 24.38
C TYR A 272 -21.26 -4.87 25.10
N GLY A 273 -20.13 -4.92 24.38
CA GLY A 273 -18.80 -4.65 24.93
C GLY A 273 -18.69 -3.24 25.54
N LYS A 274 -19.32 -2.24 24.92
CA LYS A 274 -19.43 -0.87 25.48
C LYS A 274 -20.26 -0.84 26.77
N ILE A 275 -21.34 -1.62 26.84
CA ILE A 275 -22.15 -1.72 28.06
C ILE A 275 -21.35 -2.41 29.17
N TYR A 276 -20.65 -3.51 28.85
CA TYR A 276 -19.80 -4.22 29.79
C TYR A 276 -18.65 -3.34 30.31
N SER A 277 -18.11 -2.45 29.47
CA SER A 277 -17.09 -1.48 29.90
C SER A 277 -17.60 -0.52 30.98
N LYS A 278 -18.89 -0.14 30.92
CA LYS A 278 -19.54 0.76 31.89
C LYS A 278 -19.98 0.05 33.16
N PHE A 279 -20.40 -1.21 33.06
CA PHE A 279 -20.93 -2.01 34.17
C PHE A 279 -20.16 -3.34 34.31
N PRO A 280 -18.84 -3.30 34.60
CA PRO A 280 -18.00 -4.51 34.64
C PRO A 280 -18.37 -5.49 35.76
N TYR A 281 -18.95 -4.98 36.84
CA TYR A 281 -19.30 -5.75 38.03
C TYR A 281 -20.70 -6.33 38.01
N ASP A 282 -21.57 -5.91 37.08
CA ASP A 282 -22.91 -6.45 36.95
C ASP A 282 -22.85 -7.90 36.40
N PRO A 283 -23.27 -8.91 37.19
CA PRO A 283 -23.21 -10.31 36.76
C PRO A 283 -24.08 -10.62 35.55
N LEU A 284 -25.20 -9.91 35.36
CA LEU A 284 -26.11 -10.09 34.22
C LEU A 284 -25.47 -9.57 32.94
N VAL A 285 -24.86 -8.38 33.00
CA VAL A 285 -24.12 -7.78 31.87
C VAL A 285 -22.95 -8.68 31.49
N ARG A 286 -22.12 -9.07 32.46
CA ARG A 286 -20.97 -9.96 32.24
C ARG A 286 -21.40 -11.30 31.66
N GLY A 287 -22.40 -11.95 32.25
CA GLY A 287 -22.92 -13.23 31.79
C GLY A 287 -23.48 -13.17 30.37
N HIS A 288 -24.22 -12.12 30.04
CA HIS A 288 -24.77 -11.91 28.70
C HIS A 288 -23.66 -11.63 27.67
N TYR A 289 -22.66 -10.84 28.02
CA TYR A 289 -21.49 -10.59 27.16
C TYR A 289 -20.78 -11.90 26.79
N TYR A 290 -20.41 -12.73 27.77
CA TYR A 290 -19.70 -13.98 27.48
C TYR A 290 -20.57 -14.98 26.70
N LYS A 291 -21.90 -14.98 26.91
CA LYS A 291 -22.84 -15.75 26.10
C LYS A 291 -22.83 -15.29 24.64
N LEU A 292 -22.90 -13.97 24.38
CA LEU A 292 -22.82 -13.40 23.03
C LEU A 292 -21.46 -13.67 22.38
N ASN A 293 -20.36 -13.53 23.12
CA ASN A 293 -19.02 -13.77 22.60
C ASN A 293 -18.84 -15.24 22.18
N LYS A 294 -19.38 -16.18 22.97
CA LYS A 294 -19.41 -17.61 22.63
C LYS A 294 -20.24 -17.88 21.37
N GLN A 295 -21.41 -17.25 21.24
CA GLN A 295 -22.25 -17.37 20.03
C GLN A 295 -21.53 -16.83 18.79
N TYR A 296 -20.94 -15.64 18.89
CA TYR A 296 -20.16 -15.02 17.82
C TYR A 296 -18.98 -15.89 17.40
N SER A 297 -18.20 -16.37 18.37
CA SER A 297 -17.04 -17.23 18.11
C SER A 297 -17.42 -18.55 17.43
N LYS A 298 -18.55 -19.16 17.82
CA LYS A 298 -19.09 -20.36 17.17
C LYS A 298 -19.51 -20.08 15.73
N LEU A 299 -20.32 -19.04 15.50
CA LEU A 299 -20.79 -18.67 14.16
C LEU A 299 -19.63 -18.31 13.24
N ARG A 300 -18.63 -17.56 13.74
CA ARG A 300 -17.43 -17.18 12.99
C ARG A 300 -16.66 -18.41 12.51
N LYS A 301 -16.41 -19.37 13.41
CA LYS A 301 -15.73 -20.63 13.07
C LYS A 301 -16.54 -21.46 12.08
N PHE A 302 -17.85 -21.53 12.24
CA PHE A 302 -18.76 -22.25 11.35
C PHE A 302 -18.74 -21.68 9.92
N LYS A 303 -18.99 -20.37 9.76
CA LYS A 303 -19.02 -19.70 8.44
C LYS A 303 -17.66 -19.77 7.72
N TYR A 304 -16.56 -19.65 8.47
CA TYR A 304 -15.22 -19.85 7.92
C TYR A 304 -15.01 -21.29 7.40
N LYS A 305 -15.48 -22.30 8.16
CA LYS A 305 -15.40 -23.72 7.76
C LYS A 305 -16.27 -24.02 6.53
N GLU A 306 -17.50 -23.50 6.48
CA GLU A 306 -18.37 -23.62 5.31
C GLU A 306 -17.73 -23.01 4.07
N TYR A 307 -17.20 -21.79 4.17
CA TYR A 307 -16.52 -21.14 3.06
C TYR A 307 -15.29 -21.93 2.59
N LYS A 308 -14.48 -22.45 3.51
CA LYS A 308 -13.34 -23.29 3.16
C LYS A 308 -13.80 -24.55 2.43
N LYS A 309 -14.89 -25.18 2.86
CA LYS A 309 -15.48 -26.34 2.18
C LYS A 309 -15.95 -25.98 0.76
N SER A 310 -16.69 -24.89 0.59
CA SER A 310 -17.16 -24.45 -0.73
C SER A 310 -15.99 -24.11 -1.68
N LEU A 311 -14.89 -23.58 -1.13
CA LEU A 311 -13.69 -23.27 -1.91
C LEU A 311 -13.04 -24.56 -2.45
N VAL A 312 -12.96 -25.60 -1.62
CA VAL A 312 -12.41 -26.90 -2.03
C VAL A 312 -13.28 -27.55 -3.10
N GLU A 313 -14.61 -27.52 -2.95
CA GLU A 313 -15.56 -28.02 -3.96
C GLU A 313 -15.42 -27.25 -5.29
N GLN A 314 -15.30 -25.92 -5.24
CA GLN A 314 -15.05 -25.11 -6.43
C GLN A 314 -13.73 -25.46 -7.11
N LEU A 315 -12.65 -25.69 -6.35
CA LEU A 315 -11.35 -26.06 -6.91
C LEU A 315 -11.37 -27.44 -7.58
N GLN A 316 -12.11 -28.40 -7.02
CA GLN A 316 -12.28 -29.73 -7.59
C GLN A 316 -13.07 -29.69 -8.90
N ASN A 317 -14.20 -28.95 -8.94
CA ASN A 317 -15.05 -28.90 -10.13
C ASN A 317 -14.47 -28.04 -11.26
N LEU A 318 -13.77 -26.94 -10.94
CA LEU A 318 -13.24 -26.01 -11.96
C LEU A 318 -11.97 -26.50 -12.65
N HIS A 319 -11.28 -27.51 -12.11
CA HIS A 319 -10.06 -28.06 -12.68
C HIS A 319 -10.32 -28.65 -14.07
N ASP A 320 -11.43 -29.38 -14.22
CA ASP A 320 -11.74 -30.12 -15.44
C ASP A 320 -12.57 -29.29 -16.44
N ASP A 321 -13.45 -28.42 -15.95
CA ASP A 321 -14.42 -27.69 -16.79
C ASP A 321 -13.93 -26.31 -17.29
N ASN A 322 -13.09 -25.60 -16.52
CA ASN A 322 -12.69 -24.23 -16.87
C ASN A 322 -11.35 -23.78 -16.25
N PRO A 323 -10.21 -24.06 -16.93
CA PRO A 323 -8.88 -23.70 -16.45
C PRO A 323 -8.68 -22.20 -16.17
N LYS A 324 -9.34 -21.31 -16.93
CA LYS A 324 -9.24 -19.86 -16.71
C LYS A 324 -9.88 -19.45 -15.38
N SER A 325 -11.04 -20.00 -15.06
CA SER A 325 -11.75 -19.72 -13.80
C SER A 325 -11.01 -20.32 -12.59
N TYR A 326 -10.41 -21.50 -12.76
CA TYR A 326 -9.53 -22.12 -11.76
C TYR A 326 -8.33 -21.22 -11.41
N TRP A 327 -7.57 -20.76 -12.42
CA TRP A 327 -6.42 -19.87 -12.19
C TRP A 327 -6.84 -18.52 -11.62
N LYS A 328 -8.01 -17.99 -12.00
CA LYS A 328 -8.57 -16.79 -11.39
C LYS A 328 -8.86 -16.99 -9.90
N LEU A 329 -9.43 -18.12 -9.50
CA LEU A 329 -9.70 -18.46 -8.10
C LEU A 329 -8.40 -18.61 -7.30
N ILE A 330 -7.39 -19.29 -7.85
CA ILE A 330 -6.07 -19.42 -7.22
C ILE A 330 -5.38 -18.06 -7.07
N ASN A 331 -5.40 -17.23 -8.12
CA ASN A 331 -4.81 -15.90 -8.06
C ASN A 331 -5.52 -15.01 -7.03
N ASP A 332 -6.84 -15.14 -6.89
CA ASP A 332 -7.62 -14.47 -5.85
C ASP A 332 -7.19 -14.90 -4.43
N LEU A 333 -6.78 -16.16 -4.25
CA LEU A 333 -6.27 -16.67 -2.97
C LEU A 333 -4.84 -16.19 -2.71
N LYS A 334 -3.95 -16.29 -3.71
CA LYS A 334 -2.54 -15.86 -3.61
C LYS A 334 -2.38 -14.35 -3.40
N ASN A 335 -3.25 -13.54 -4.01
CA ASN A 335 -3.19 -12.08 -3.90
C ASN A 335 -3.48 -11.52 -2.50
N ASN A 336 -3.84 -12.36 -1.51
CA ASN A 336 -3.94 -11.93 -0.12
C ASN A 336 -2.61 -11.97 0.64
N ASP A 337 -1.62 -12.74 0.16
CA ASP A 337 -0.36 -12.97 0.89
C ASP A 337 0.84 -12.20 0.30
N ASN A 338 0.75 -11.69 -0.94
CA ASN A 338 1.80 -10.87 -1.54
C ASN A 338 1.79 -9.42 -1.03
N LYS A 339 1.92 -9.25 0.28
CA LYS A 339 2.52 -8.06 0.89
C LYS A 339 3.97 -8.35 1.28
N ASP A 340 4.71 -9.01 0.40
CA ASP A 340 6.16 -8.87 0.44
C ASP A 340 6.47 -7.41 0.13
N HIS A 341 6.50 -6.63 1.21
CA HIS A 341 7.24 -5.40 1.29
C HIS A 341 8.72 -5.80 1.25
N SER A 342 9.21 -6.27 0.10
CA SER A 342 10.61 -5.98 -0.23
C SER A 342 10.67 -4.46 -0.15
N SER A 343 11.44 -3.94 0.81
CA SER A 343 11.68 -2.52 1.03
C SER A 343 11.73 -1.87 -0.34
N ALA A 344 10.72 -1.07 -0.69
CA ALA A 344 10.58 -0.58 -2.04
C ALA A 344 11.80 0.30 -2.33
N VAL A 345 12.80 -0.28 -3.00
CA VAL A 345 14.03 0.41 -3.34
C VAL A 345 13.64 1.61 -4.18
N ALA A 346 14.05 2.80 -3.74
CA ALA A 346 13.66 4.04 -4.40
C ALA A 346 14.05 3.99 -5.88
N PRO A 347 13.23 4.53 -6.81
CA PRO A 347 13.54 4.51 -8.24
C PRO A 347 14.92 5.11 -8.57
N SER A 348 15.37 6.11 -7.82
CA SER A 348 16.71 6.71 -7.94
C SER A 348 17.83 5.71 -7.66
N VAL A 349 17.65 4.85 -6.65
CA VAL A 349 18.61 3.80 -6.30
C VAL A 349 18.67 2.73 -7.40
N TRP A 350 17.52 2.37 -7.99
CA TRP A 350 17.49 1.48 -9.15
C TRP A 350 18.21 2.06 -10.37
N VAL A 351 17.93 3.32 -10.70
CA VAL A 351 18.58 4.00 -11.83
C VAL A 351 20.09 4.07 -11.61
N SER A 352 20.53 4.43 -10.40
CA SER A 352 21.95 4.47 -10.04
C SER A 352 22.61 3.10 -10.17
N HIS A 353 21.99 2.06 -9.61
CA HIS A 353 22.50 0.69 -9.67
C HIS A 353 22.66 0.19 -11.12
N PHE A 354 21.61 0.31 -11.93
CA PHE A 354 21.66 -0.14 -13.32
C PHE A 354 22.59 0.73 -14.17
N ASN A 355 22.60 2.06 -13.98
CA ASN A 355 23.59 2.90 -14.65
C ASN A 355 25.02 2.46 -14.34
N GLY A 356 25.30 2.09 -13.08
CA GLY A 356 26.59 1.51 -12.69
C GLY A 356 26.91 0.20 -13.41
N LEU A 357 25.94 -0.71 -13.56
CA LEU A 357 26.11 -1.95 -14.31
C LEU A 357 26.38 -1.72 -15.80
N TYR A 358 25.78 -0.69 -16.39
CA TYR A 358 25.96 -0.33 -17.80
C TYR A 358 27.15 0.61 -18.03
N GLN A 359 27.96 0.92 -17.02
CA GLN A 359 29.20 1.65 -17.23
C GLN A 359 30.18 0.80 -18.04
N LEU A 360 30.66 1.39 -19.12
CA LEU A 360 31.56 0.72 -20.06
C LEU A 360 32.89 0.47 -19.34
N HIS A 361 33.17 -0.80 -19.04
CA HIS A 361 34.39 -1.18 -18.34
C HIS A 361 35.62 -0.75 -19.15
N GLU A 362 36.65 -0.24 -18.46
CA GLU A 362 37.78 0.45 -19.08
C GLU A 362 38.49 -0.39 -20.15
N SER A 363 38.54 -1.70 -19.95
CA SER A 363 39.12 -2.67 -20.89
C SER A 363 38.41 -2.72 -22.25
N PHE A 364 37.15 -2.29 -22.35
CA PHE A 364 36.37 -2.32 -23.59
C PHE A 364 36.29 -0.97 -24.29
N LYS A 365 36.72 0.14 -23.67
CA LYS A 365 36.63 1.48 -24.28
C LYS A 365 37.37 1.57 -25.61
N GLU A 366 38.59 1.04 -25.70
CA GLU A 366 39.33 1.03 -26.97
C GLU A 366 38.65 0.18 -28.05
N ARG A 367 38.04 -0.95 -27.67
CA ARG A 367 37.33 -1.82 -28.60
C ARG A 367 36.06 -1.13 -29.11
N VAL A 368 35.30 -0.49 -28.24
CA VAL A 368 34.09 0.26 -28.62
C VAL A 368 34.46 1.44 -29.51
N ALA A 369 35.50 2.22 -29.19
CA ALA A 369 35.97 3.31 -30.04
C ALA A 369 36.41 2.81 -31.43
N LYS A 370 37.09 1.65 -31.52
CA LYS A 370 37.43 1.01 -32.80
C LYS A 370 36.18 0.54 -33.57
N LEU A 371 35.18 -0.01 -32.87
CA LEU A 371 33.92 -0.44 -33.46
C LEU A 371 33.10 0.74 -33.97
N GLU A 372 32.98 1.83 -33.21
CA GLU A 372 32.32 3.06 -33.62
C GLU A 372 33.00 3.64 -34.87
N LYS A 373 34.34 3.72 -34.87
CA LYS A 373 35.08 4.20 -36.05
C LYS A 373 34.91 3.29 -37.27
N LYS A 374 34.76 1.98 -37.06
CA LYS A 374 34.45 1.02 -38.13
C LYS A 374 33.02 1.17 -38.61
N LEU A 375 32.07 1.43 -37.71
CA LEU A 375 30.67 1.66 -38.01
C LEU A 375 30.50 2.96 -38.82
N ASP A 376 31.13 4.06 -38.41
CA ASP A 376 31.17 5.33 -39.15
C ASP A 376 31.71 5.16 -40.58
N ASN A 377 32.67 4.25 -40.78
CA ASN A 377 33.21 3.96 -42.10
C ASN A 377 32.29 3.05 -42.92
N LEU A 378 31.51 2.18 -42.27
CA LEU A 378 30.52 1.33 -42.92
C LEU A 378 29.24 2.09 -43.28
N GLU A 379 28.82 3.05 -42.45
CA GLU A 379 27.67 3.94 -42.75
C GLU A 379 27.92 4.82 -43.98
N LYS A 380 29.19 5.12 -44.30
CA LYS A 380 29.58 5.81 -45.54
C LYS A 380 29.43 4.92 -46.79
N ASN A 381 29.39 3.60 -46.63
CA ASN A 381 29.16 2.67 -47.72
C ASN A 381 27.65 2.46 -47.88
N VAL A 382 27.08 3.01 -48.95
CA VAL A 382 25.66 2.84 -49.26
C VAL A 382 25.40 1.41 -49.75
N CYS A 383 25.13 0.50 -48.82
CA CYS A 383 24.73 -0.86 -49.14
C CYS A 383 23.20 -0.94 -49.12
N PHE A 384 22.56 -0.78 -50.29
CA PHE A 384 21.12 -0.99 -50.41
C PHE A 384 20.80 -2.48 -50.24
N ASN A 385 20.35 -2.86 -49.04
CA ASN A 385 19.89 -4.20 -48.74
C ASN A 385 18.37 -4.28 -48.82
N ASN A 386 17.83 -5.50 -48.77
CA ASN A 386 16.38 -5.74 -48.71
C ASN A 386 15.70 -5.06 -47.51
N LEU A 387 16.47 -4.67 -46.48
CA LEU A 387 16.02 -3.93 -45.30
C LEU A 387 15.86 -2.40 -45.55
N ASP A 388 16.45 -1.87 -46.63
CA ASP A 388 16.35 -0.45 -47.02
C ASP A 388 15.20 -0.19 -48.01
N LYS A 389 14.40 -1.22 -48.30
CA LYS A 389 13.19 -1.08 -49.12
C LYS A 389 12.17 -0.23 -48.39
N LEU A 390 11.35 0.49 -49.17
CA LEU A 390 10.19 1.18 -48.63
C LEU A 390 9.25 0.16 -47.98
N ILE A 391 8.90 0.40 -46.73
CA ILE A 391 7.90 -0.39 -45.98
C ILE A 391 6.59 -0.36 -46.76
N THR A 392 6.04 -1.55 -47.02
CA THR A 392 4.81 -1.66 -47.82
C THR A 392 3.56 -1.71 -46.94
N GLU A 393 2.41 -1.39 -47.51
CA GLU A 393 1.12 -1.50 -46.82
C GLU A 393 0.81 -2.92 -46.34
N LYS A 394 1.25 -3.92 -47.12
CA LYS A 394 1.12 -5.32 -46.77
C LYS A 394 1.95 -5.67 -45.54
N GLU A 395 3.14 -5.12 -45.39
CA GLU A 395 4.01 -5.33 -44.23
C GLU A 395 3.40 -4.72 -42.96
N ILE A 396 2.90 -3.48 -43.04
CA ILE A 396 2.26 -2.82 -41.89
C ILE A 396 1.02 -3.60 -41.45
N SER A 397 0.17 -3.99 -42.41
CA SER A 397 -1.04 -4.77 -42.11
C SER A 397 -0.72 -6.16 -41.55
N PHE A 398 0.31 -6.81 -42.07
CA PHE A 398 0.79 -8.08 -41.52
C PHE A 398 1.31 -7.90 -40.08
N ALA A 399 2.11 -6.86 -39.81
CA ALA A 399 2.64 -6.57 -38.48
C ALA A 399 1.51 -6.29 -37.47
N ILE A 400 0.53 -5.47 -37.84
CA ILE A 400 -0.63 -5.16 -36.99
C ILE A 400 -1.44 -6.44 -36.69
N SER A 401 -1.63 -7.33 -37.66
CA SER A 401 -2.32 -8.61 -37.45
C SER A 401 -1.66 -9.48 -36.36
N LYS A 402 -0.33 -9.42 -36.25
CA LYS A 402 0.49 -10.18 -35.29
C LYS A 402 0.55 -9.57 -33.89
N LEU A 403 0.09 -8.32 -33.69
CA LEU A 403 0.09 -7.69 -32.36
C LEU A 403 -0.72 -8.50 -31.36
N ARG A 404 -0.19 -8.72 -30.15
CA ARG A 404 -0.94 -9.42 -29.09
C ARG A 404 -1.90 -8.45 -28.41
N CYS A 405 -3.18 -8.78 -28.38
CA CYS A 405 -4.19 -8.02 -27.66
C CYS A 405 -3.95 -8.06 -26.15
N ASN A 406 -4.47 -7.09 -25.40
CA ASN A 406 -4.39 -7.00 -23.93
C ASN A 406 -2.96 -6.94 -23.36
N LYS A 407 -2.02 -6.42 -24.16
CA LYS A 407 -0.71 -5.99 -23.66
C LYS A 407 -0.82 -4.56 -23.13
N SER A 408 0.05 -4.24 -22.16
CA SER A 408 0.16 -2.88 -21.64
C SER A 408 0.52 -1.92 -22.79
N PRO A 409 -0.07 -0.72 -22.82
CA PRO A 409 0.30 0.29 -23.80
C PRO A 409 1.74 0.77 -23.56
N GLY A 410 2.33 1.38 -24.59
CA GLY A 410 3.64 2.02 -24.51
C GLY A 410 3.60 3.37 -23.78
N LEU A 411 4.70 4.13 -23.85
CA LEU A 411 4.79 5.48 -23.29
C LEU A 411 3.80 6.46 -23.93
N ASP A 412 3.35 6.17 -25.15
CA ASP A 412 2.34 6.88 -25.91
C ASP A 412 0.89 6.61 -25.45
N ASN A 413 0.70 5.68 -24.51
CA ASN A 413 -0.61 5.20 -24.04
C ASN A 413 -1.51 4.57 -25.12
N ILE A 414 -0.96 4.24 -26.29
CA ILE A 414 -1.70 3.59 -27.36
C ILE A 414 -1.63 2.08 -27.16
N SER A 415 -2.79 1.44 -27.02
CA SER A 415 -2.84 -0.01 -26.84
C SER A 415 -2.84 -0.74 -28.19
N ASN A 416 -2.29 -1.96 -28.22
CA ASN A 416 -2.38 -2.83 -29.39
C ASN A 416 -3.82 -3.05 -29.88
N ASN A 417 -4.79 -2.98 -28.96
CA ASN A 417 -6.20 -3.10 -29.30
C ASN A 417 -6.68 -1.91 -30.14
N MET A 418 -6.25 -0.68 -29.83
CA MET A 418 -6.59 0.52 -30.61
C MET A 418 -6.06 0.40 -32.04
N ILE A 419 -4.79 0.01 -32.19
CA ILE A 419 -4.12 -0.13 -33.49
C ILE A 419 -4.76 -1.23 -34.35
N LYS A 420 -5.16 -2.35 -33.73
CA LYS A 420 -5.81 -3.46 -34.44
C LYS A 420 -7.19 -3.10 -34.97
N HIS A 421 -7.97 -2.35 -34.19
CA HIS A 421 -9.36 -2.04 -34.55
C HIS A 421 -9.49 -0.76 -35.38
N SER A 422 -8.41 0.01 -35.56
CA SER A 422 -8.32 1.08 -36.54
C SER A 422 -8.03 0.60 -37.97
N GLN A 423 -7.56 -0.65 -38.14
CA GLN A 423 -7.47 -1.27 -39.47
C GLN A 423 -8.80 -1.94 -39.82
N ASN A 424 -9.60 -1.33 -40.68
CA ASN A 424 -10.82 -1.99 -41.19
C ASN A 424 -10.46 -3.27 -41.96
N ASN A 425 -10.76 -4.43 -41.36
CA ASN A 425 -10.93 -5.68 -42.07
C ASN A 425 -12.40 -6.09 -41.91
N ASN A 426 -13.25 -5.76 -42.88
CA ASN A 426 -14.50 -6.47 -43.08
C ASN A 426 -14.16 -7.91 -43.50
N LYS A 427 -13.92 -8.79 -42.51
CA LYS A 427 -14.25 -10.20 -42.68
C LYS A 427 -15.71 -10.33 -42.31
N GLY A 428 -16.57 -10.12 -43.30
CA GLY A 428 -17.99 -10.41 -43.19
C GLY A 428 -18.18 -11.85 -42.72
N THR A 429 -18.87 -12.00 -41.60
CA THR A 429 -19.70 -13.18 -41.35
C THR A 429 -20.66 -13.30 -42.53
N GLY A 430 -20.60 -14.43 -43.24
CA GLY A 430 -21.29 -14.58 -44.52
C GLY A 430 -22.80 -14.44 -44.43
N THR A 431 -23.36 -13.67 -45.37
CA THR A 431 -24.63 -13.92 -46.06
C THR A 431 -24.65 -13.11 -47.37
N HIS A 432 -25.41 -13.63 -48.34
CA HIS A 432 -25.37 -13.39 -49.78
C HIS A 432 -25.71 -11.97 -50.33
N TYR A 433 -25.04 -11.64 -51.47
CA TYR A 433 -25.44 -10.83 -52.64
C TYR A 433 -25.99 -9.38 -52.49
N GLN A 434 -25.28 -8.36 -53.02
CA GLN A 434 -25.50 -7.71 -54.34
C GLN A 434 -24.47 -6.58 -54.63
N SER A 435 -24.41 -6.21 -55.91
CA SER A 435 -23.40 -5.51 -56.75
C SER A 435 -22.98 -4.06 -56.37
N PRO A 436 -21.95 -3.49 -57.06
CA PRO A 436 -21.09 -2.42 -56.54
C PRO A 436 -21.46 -1.03 -57.04
N SER A 437 -21.69 -0.12 -56.11
CA SER A 437 -21.57 1.33 -56.35
C SER A 437 -21.50 2.03 -54.98
N ASP A 438 -20.41 2.75 -54.76
CA ASP A 438 -20.20 3.72 -53.68
C ASP A 438 -20.15 3.17 -52.24
N SER A 439 -18.99 2.59 -51.89
CA SER A 439 -18.57 2.47 -50.48
C SER A 439 -17.55 3.58 -50.18
N PRO A 440 -17.90 4.63 -49.43
CA PRO A 440 -16.90 5.51 -48.83
C PRO A 440 -16.19 4.74 -47.70
N VAL A 441 -15.08 5.28 -47.20
CA VAL A 441 -14.26 4.73 -46.10
C VAL A 441 -13.17 3.74 -46.54
N GLN A 442 -12.32 4.21 -47.46
CA GLN A 442 -10.90 3.89 -47.42
C GLN A 442 -10.22 4.86 -46.41
N VAL A 443 -9.13 4.41 -45.79
CA VAL A 443 -8.15 5.16 -44.97
C VAL A 443 -8.33 5.04 -43.45
N VAL A 444 -7.23 4.66 -42.78
CA VAL A 444 -6.86 5.34 -41.52
C VAL A 444 -5.41 5.83 -41.54
N LEU A 445 -4.44 5.16 -42.19
CA LEU A 445 -3.07 5.72 -42.32
C LEU A 445 -2.42 5.36 -43.65
N ASN A 446 -2.06 6.37 -44.43
CA ASN A 446 -1.33 6.21 -45.68
C ASN A 446 0.09 5.67 -45.38
N VAL A 447 0.34 4.40 -45.70
CA VAL A 447 1.53 3.64 -45.26
C VAL A 447 2.84 4.27 -45.71
N SER A 448 2.84 4.95 -46.86
CA SER A 448 3.96 5.75 -47.35
C SER A 448 4.53 6.72 -46.30
N ARG A 449 3.70 7.24 -45.38
CA ARG A 449 4.11 8.19 -44.33
C ARG A 449 4.63 7.53 -43.05
N LEU A 450 4.06 6.40 -42.64
CA LEU A 450 4.60 5.60 -41.53
C LEU A 450 6.01 5.09 -41.84
N THR A 451 6.26 4.80 -43.12
CA THR A 451 7.58 4.46 -43.67
C THR A 451 8.61 5.57 -43.46
N TYR A 452 8.19 6.82 -43.62
CA TYR A 452 9.05 7.99 -43.51
C TYR A 452 9.37 8.34 -42.06
N ILE A 453 8.39 8.23 -41.17
CA ILE A 453 8.54 8.46 -39.72
C ILE A 453 9.59 7.50 -39.12
N ARG A 454 9.66 6.26 -39.61
CA ARG A 454 10.62 5.27 -39.09
C ARG A 454 12.04 5.42 -39.65
N ARG A 455 12.23 6.11 -40.78
CA ARG A 455 13.56 6.29 -41.40
C ARG A 455 14.46 7.23 -40.60
N PHE A 456 13.88 8.12 -39.79
CA PHE A 456 14.61 9.13 -39.03
C PHE A 456 14.59 8.91 -37.52
N LEU A 457 13.59 8.20 -36.95
CA LEU A 457 13.60 7.82 -35.53
C LEU A 457 14.97 7.20 -35.16
N PRO A 458 15.71 7.78 -34.19
CA PRO A 458 16.97 7.20 -33.78
C PRO A 458 16.67 5.81 -33.23
N LEU A 459 17.17 4.78 -33.92
CA LEU A 459 17.46 3.51 -33.27
C LEU A 459 18.39 3.87 -32.10
N SER A 460 17.82 3.90 -30.89
CA SER A 460 18.61 4.07 -29.68
C SER A 460 19.75 3.05 -29.75
N ARG A 461 20.98 3.55 -29.68
CA ARG A 461 22.21 2.77 -29.75
C ARG A 461 22.21 1.75 -28.61
N MET A 462 21.63 0.57 -28.82
CA MET A 462 21.85 -0.59 -27.98
C MET A 462 23.08 -1.33 -28.52
N VAL A 463 24.21 -1.09 -27.87
CA VAL A 463 25.36 -1.99 -27.99
C VAL A 463 25.04 -3.20 -27.11
N GLU A 464 24.45 -4.25 -27.70
CA GLU A 464 24.47 -5.57 -27.07
C GLU A 464 25.93 -6.06 -27.09
N VAL A 465 26.60 -5.96 -25.94
CA VAL A 465 27.82 -6.71 -25.68
C VAL A 465 27.40 -8.16 -25.48
N VAL A 466 27.39 -8.92 -26.58
CA VAL A 466 27.28 -10.38 -26.52
C VAL A 466 28.63 -10.90 -26.02
N GLU A 467 28.67 -11.33 -24.76
CA GLU A 467 29.77 -12.12 -24.21
C GLU A 467 29.80 -13.49 -24.90
N VAL A 468 30.98 -13.86 -25.42
CA VAL A 468 31.38 -15.23 -25.71
C VAL A 468 32.49 -15.58 -24.74
#